data_AF-A0A089J6A5-F1
#
_entry.id   AF-A0A089J6A5-F1
#
_cell.length_a   1.000
_cell.length_b   1.000
_cell.length_c   1.000
_cell.angle_alpha   90.00
_cell.angle_beta   90.00
_cell.angle_gamma   90.00
#
_symmetry.space_group_name_H-M   'P 1'
#
loop_
_entity.id
_entity.type
_entity.pdbx_description
1 polymer ?
#
loop_
_entity_poly.entity_id
_entity_poly.type
_entity_poly.pdbx_seq_one_letter_code
_entity_poly.pdbx_strand_id
1 'polypeptide(L)'
;MKDIVRQTGLSQGGVYKYFANIEEVWFALSDRFDLEIDFKGFLTQLFAARLSPDQTLRAIFTFIGQEITASMESGYSKLAFELNAIYASQPELVKKQLAEQAAEAEAESGHGYNYFFQQLMNYCAEGEAKGQFRPLVPLTDILMLIQVTVDGIIRDATLELCFAGDELPAELSVRQSVDRLMDSLYISTMTLLGGF
;
A
#
# COMPACT_ATOMS: atom_id res chain seq x y z
N MET A 1 15.72 19.83 9.37
CA MET A 1 16.67 20.42 8.40
C MET A 1 18.12 20.49 8.88
N LYS A 2 18.45 21.14 10.01
CA LYS A 2 19.86 21.26 10.48
C LYS A 2 20.56 19.90 10.64
N ASP A 3 19.87 18.89 11.19
CA ASP A 3 20.42 17.55 11.32
C ASP A 3 20.66 16.87 9.97
N ILE A 4 19.80 17.09 8.97
CA ILE A 4 19.97 16.58 7.60
C ILE A 4 21.21 17.19 6.96
N VAL A 5 21.40 18.51 7.05
CA VAL A 5 22.61 19.19 6.58
C VAL A 5 23.86 18.58 7.22
N ARG A 6 23.83 18.36 8.54
CA ARG A 6 24.95 17.74 9.27
C ARG A 6 25.23 16.30 8.82
N GLN A 7 24.19 15.48 8.67
CA GLN A 7 24.33 14.07 8.32
C GLN A 7 24.74 13.86 6.85
N THR A 8 24.24 14.69 5.94
CA THR A 8 24.57 14.59 4.51
C THR A 8 25.93 15.18 4.16
N GLY A 9 26.50 16.03 5.02
CA GLY A 9 27.74 16.77 4.76
C GLY A 9 27.59 17.86 3.67
N LEU A 10 26.38 18.08 3.16
CA LEU A 10 26.08 19.13 2.19
C LEU A 10 26.06 20.50 2.89
N SER A 11 26.27 21.57 2.12
CA SER A 11 26.05 22.92 2.63
C SER A 11 24.56 23.17 2.87
N GLN A 12 24.23 24.14 3.74
CA GLN A 12 22.84 24.57 3.89
C GLN A 12 22.22 24.93 2.53
N GLY A 13 22.90 25.76 1.73
CA GLY A 13 22.41 26.10 0.38
C GLY A 13 22.24 24.89 -0.54
N GLY A 14 23.06 23.85 -0.38
CA GLY A 14 22.95 22.60 -1.12
C GLY A 14 21.68 21.82 -0.80
N VAL A 15 21.28 21.73 0.47
CA VAL A 15 20.04 21.06 0.90
C VAL A 15 18.81 21.91 0.54
N TYR A 16 18.83 23.20 0.90
CA TYR A 16 17.71 24.13 0.68
C TYR A 16 17.44 24.43 -0.80
N LYS A 17 18.36 24.07 -1.70
CA LYS A 17 18.11 24.11 -3.15
C LYS A 17 17.05 23.09 -3.58
N TYR A 18 16.95 21.95 -2.88
CA TYR A 18 16.06 20.85 -3.24
C TYR A 18 14.87 20.72 -2.28
N PHE A 19 15.08 21.02 -0.99
CA PHE A 19 14.05 20.86 0.03
C PHE A 19 14.00 22.11 0.91
N ALA A 20 12.91 22.87 0.81
CA ALA A 20 12.71 24.10 1.58
C ALA A 20 12.39 23.82 3.06
N ASN A 21 11.80 22.67 3.35
CA ASN A 21 11.32 22.28 4.68
C ASN A 21 11.45 20.76 4.90
N ILE A 22 11.08 20.28 6.09
CA ILE A 22 11.24 18.87 6.45
C ILE A 22 10.17 18.00 5.78
N GLU A 23 9.01 18.58 5.54
CA GLU A 23 7.88 17.95 4.89
C GLU A 23 8.25 17.53 3.47
N GLU A 24 8.84 18.42 2.66
CA GLU A 24 9.33 18.09 1.31
C GLU A 24 10.35 16.94 1.29
N VAL A 25 11.19 16.82 2.33
CA VAL A 25 12.09 15.67 2.48
C VAL A 25 11.29 14.39 2.70
N TRP A 26 10.26 14.44 3.55
CA TRP A 26 9.40 13.30 3.82
C TRP A 26 8.62 12.84 2.58
N PHE A 27 8.09 13.78 1.79
CA PHE A 27 7.41 13.45 0.54
C PHE A 27 8.36 12.83 -0.47
N ALA A 28 9.53 13.41 -0.68
CA ALA A 28 10.52 12.84 -1.59
C ALA A 28 10.99 11.44 -1.15
N LEU A 29 10.99 11.16 0.16
CA LEU A 29 11.21 9.80 0.66
C LEU A 29 10.02 8.89 0.34
N SER A 30 8.78 9.32 0.59
CA SER A 30 7.58 8.54 0.27
C SER A 30 7.50 8.20 -1.22
N ASP A 31 7.65 9.20 -2.09
CA ASP A 31 7.61 9.02 -3.55
C ASP A 31 8.68 8.04 -4.02
N ARG A 32 9.88 8.10 -3.44
CA ARG A 32 10.95 7.15 -3.75
C ARG A 32 10.53 5.71 -3.42
N PHE A 33 9.90 5.48 -2.28
CA PHE A 33 9.47 4.13 -1.88
C PHE A 33 8.28 3.64 -2.74
N ASP A 34 7.35 4.52 -3.09
CA ASP A 34 6.26 4.19 -4.01
C ASP A 34 6.76 3.82 -5.42
N LEU A 35 7.88 4.41 -5.86
CA LEU A 35 8.55 4.06 -7.12
C LEU A 35 9.32 2.73 -7.07
N GLU A 36 9.67 2.23 -5.88
CA GLU A 36 10.34 0.93 -5.74
C GLU A 36 9.37 -0.25 -5.98
N ILE A 37 8.05 -0.03 -5.87
CA ILE A 37 7.02 -1.05 -6.10
C ILE A 37 6.45 -0.97 -7.52
N ASP A 38 6.71 -1.97 -8.35
CA ASP A 38 6.18 -2.06 -9.72
C ASP A 38 4.75 -2.65 -9.78
N PHE A 39 3.80 -2.00 -9.10
CA PHE A 39 2.38 -2.40 -9.14
C PHE A 39 1.84 -2.50 -10.56
N LYS A 40 2.20 -1.54 -11.42
CA LYS A 40 1.71 -1.43 -12.79
C LYS A 40 2.25 -2.56 -13.66
N GLY A 41 3.55 -2.84 -13.61
CA GLY A 41 4.16 -3.95 -14.35
C GLY A 41 3.63 -5.30 -13.90
N PHE A 42 3.50 -5.52 -12.58
CA PHE A 42 2.89 -6.73 -12.03
C PHE A 42 1.46 -6.95 -12.56
N LEU A 43 0.57 -5.97 -12.40
CA LEU A 43 -0.84 -6.08 -12.81
C LEU A 43 -1.00 -6.23 -14.32
N THR A 44 -0.17 -5.51 -15.11
CA THR A 44 -0.17 -5.63 -16.57
C THR A 44 0.16 -7.06 -17.00
N GLN A 45 1.19 -7.67 -16.42
CA GLN A 45 1.59 -9.04 -16.72
C GLN A 45 0.53 -10.04 -16.25
N LEU A 46 -0.01 -9.84 -15.04
CA LEU A 46 -1.02 -10.71 -14.46
C LEU A 46 -2.29 -10.76 -15.32
N PHE A 47 -2.82 -9.60 -15.71
CA PHE A 47 -4.03 -9.54 -16.54
C PHE A 47 -3.79 -10.03 -17.98
N ALA A 48 -2.57 -9.85 -18.52
CA ALA A 48 -2.20 -10.42 -19.81
C ALA A 48 -2.16 -11.96 -19.81
N ALA A 49 -1.88 -12.59 -18.66
CA ALA A 49 -1.80 -14.05 -18.53
C ALA A 49 -3.17 -14.76 -18.64
N ARG A 50 -4.29 -14.02 -18.58
CA ARG A 50 -5.67 -14.55 -18.72
C ARG A 50 -5.96 -15.75 -17.83
N LEU A 51 -5.50 -15.68 -16.58
CA LEU A 51 -5.72 -16.73 -15.58
C LEU A 51 -7.19 -16.83 -15.18
N SER A 52 -7.55 -17.91 -14.49
CA SER A 52 -8.87 -18.01 -13.86
C SER A 52 -9.04 -16.93 -12.77
N PRO A 53 -10.28 -16.54 -12.42
CA PRO A 53 -10.51 -15.58 -11.34
C PRO A 53 -9.82 -15.91 -10.03
N ASP A 54 -9.86 -17.20 -9.68
CA ASP A 54 -9.22 -17.75 -8.51
C ASP A 54 -7.71 -17.51 -8.53
N GLN A 55 -7.06 -17.88 -9.64
CA GLN A 55 -5.62 -17.71 -9.82
C GLN A 55 -5.21 -16.23 -9.84
N THR A 56 -5.99 -15.38 -10.51
CA THR A 56 -5.75 -13.93 -10.56
C THR A 56 -5.82 -13.31 -9.16
N LEU A 57 -6.90 -13.58 -8.41
CA LEU A 57 -7.05 -13.02 -7.07
C LEU A 57 -6.00 -13.57 -6.12
N ARG A 58 -5.72 -14.89 -6.15
CA ARG A 58 -4.64 -15.47 -5.34
C ARG A 58 -3.30 -14.79 -5.60
N ALA A 59 -2.96 -14.54 -6.86
CA ALA A 59 -1.72 -13.85 -7.23
C ALA A 59 -1.69 -12.40 -6.69
N ILE A 60 -2.81 -11.67 -6.78
CA ILE A 60 -2.97 -10.32 -6.23
C ILE A 60 -2.70 -10.31 -4.72
N PHE A 61 -3.38 -11.15 -3.94
CA PHE A 61 -3.19 -11.19 -2.48
C PHE A 61 -1.78 -11.66 -2.08
N THR A 62 -1.21 -12.61 -2.82
CA THR A 62 0.18 -13.05 -2.61
C THR A 62 1.17 -11.90 -2.83
N PHE A 63 1.00 -11.15 -3.92
CA PHE A 63 1.85 -10.02 -4.25
C PHE A 63 1.76 -8.93 -3.17
N ILE A 64 0.56 -8.56 -2.72
CA ILE A 64 0.42 -7.60 -1.61
C ILE A 64 1.15 -8.10 -0.35
N GLY A 65 1.04 -9.38 0.02
CA GLY A 65 1.75 -9.93 1.18
C GLY A 65 3.26 -9.81 1.09
N GLN A 66 3.82 -10.03 -0.10
CA GLN A 66 5.24 -9.84 -0.39
C GLN A 66 5.64 -8.37 -0.24
N GLU A 67 4.84 -7.43 -0.78
CA GLU A 67 5.11 -6.00 -0.68
C GLU A 67 5.00 -5.48 0.76
N ILE A 68 4.03 -5.98 1.54
CA ILE A 68 3.94 -5.66 2.99
C ILE A 68 5.23 -6.10 3.68
N THR A 69 5.70 -7.32 3.43
CA THR A 69 6.93 -7.85 4.03
C THR A 69 8.16 -7.03 3.62
N ALA A 70 8.31 -6.75 2.32
CA ALA A 70 9.40 -5.94 1.80
C ALA A 70 9.40 -4.52 2.38
N SER A 71 8.22 -3.90 2.53
CA SER A 71 8.09 -2.56 3.12
C SER A 71 8.52 -2.49 4.58
N MET A 72 8.36 -3.58 5.33
CA MET A 72 8.83 -3.69 6.71
C MET A 72 10.35 -3.83 6.78
N GLU A 73 10.94 -4.63 5.88
CA GLU A 73 12.39 -4.85 5.80
C GLU A 73 13.15 -3.59 5.37
N SER A 74 12.58 -2.79 4.47
CA SER A 74 13.17 -1.52 4.02
C SER A 74 13.04 -0.39 5.03
N GLY A 75 12.21 -0.55 6.07
CA GLY A 75 11.86 0.50 7.03
C GLY A 75 10.86 1.52 6.51
N TYR A 76 10.37 1.35 5.27
CA TYR A 76 9.35 2.22 4.68
C TYR A 76 8.04 2.17 5.48
N SER A 77 7.61 0.99 5.93
CA SER A 77 6.33 0.84 6.63
C SER A 77 6.24 1.71 7.88
N LYS A 78 7.34 1.81 8.64
CA LYS A 78 7.46 2.70 9.80
C LYS A 78 7.36 4.17 9.40
N LEU A 79 8.10 4.56 8.37
CA LEU A 79 8.09 5.93 7.88
C LEU A 79 6.68 6.33 7.42
N ALA A 80 6.05 5.52 6.58
CA ALA A 80 4.69 5.74 6.09
C ALA A 80 3.69 5.81 7.26
N PHE A 81 3.83 4.96 8.28
CA PHE A 81 2.99 5.00 9.47
C PHE A 81 3.11 6.33 10.25
N GLU A 82 4.33 6.79 10.51
CA GLU A 82 4.56 8.07 11.20
C GLU A 82 4.06 9.26 10.37
N LEU A 83 4.29 9.25 9.05
CA LEU A 83 3.80 10.29 8.13
C LEU A 83 2.28 10.35 8.08
N ASN A 84 1.61 9.19 8.02
CA ASN A 84 0.15 9.13 8.03
C ASN A 84 -0.44 9.77 9.30
N ALA A 85 0.21 9.62 10.46
CA ALA A 85 -0.23 10.30 11.68
C ALA A 85 -0.09 11.83 11.57
N ILE A 86 1.01 12.33 10.98
CA ILE A 86 1.22 13.76 10.72
C ILE A 86 0.14 14.27 9.76
N TYR A 87 -0.09 13.57 8.65
CA TYR A 87 -1.08 13.90 7.63
C TYR A 87 -2.50 13.92 8.19
N ALA A 88 -2.87 12.94 8.99
CA ALA A 88 -4.18 12.89 9.67
C ALA A 88 -4.39 14.08 10.61
N SER A 89 -3.32 14.57 11.25
CA SER A 89 -3.38 15.73 12.14
C SER A 89 -3.35 17.09 11.42
N GLN A 90 -2.91 17.12 10.15
CA GLN A 90 -2.69 18.34 9.36
C GLN A 90 -3.25 18.21 7.93
N PRO A 91 -4.57 18.07 7.76
CA PRO A 91 -5.19 17.76 6.46
C PRO A 91 -4.96 18.84 5.39
N GLU A 92 -4.82 20.11 5.77
CA GLU A 92 -4.57 21.20 4.82
C GLU A 92 -3.17 21.16 4.21
N LEU A 93 -2.19 20.64 4.95
CA LEU A 93 -0.82 20.43 4.45
C LEU A 93 -0.83 19.37 3.34
N VAL A 94 -1.53 18.27 3.61
CA VAL A 94 -1.70 17.16 2.66
C VAL A 94 -2.45 17.61 1.42
N LYS A 95 -3.56 18.35 1.55
CA LYS A 95 -4.34 18.85 0.41
C LYS A 95 -3.50 19.74 -0.50
N LYS A 96 -2.71 20.65 0.08
CA LYS A 96 -1.83 21.53 -0.68
C LYS A 96 -0.82 20.72 -1.50
N GLN A 97 -0.22 19.71 -0.89
CA GLN A 97 0.74 18.85 -1.58
C GLN A 97 0.12 17.93 -2.61
N LEU A 98 -1.03 17.31 -2.31
CA LEU A 98 -1.77 16.53 -3.31
C LEU A 98 -2.18 17.40 -4.50
N ALA A 99 -2.49 18.69 -4.29
CA ALA A 99 -2.76 19.62 -5.38
C ALA A 99 -1.51 20.00 -6.17
N GLU A 100 -0.36 20.20 -5.51
CA GLU A 100 0.94 20.47 -6.15
C GLU A 100 1.41 19.24 -6.95
N GLN A 101 1.35 18.04 -6.37
CA GLN A 101 1.63 16.77 -7.02
C GLN A 101 0.63 16.48 -8.14
N ALA A 102 -0.67 16.72 -7.98
CA ALA A 102 -1.66 16.52 -9.04
C ALA A 102 -1.46 17.49 -10.22
N ALA A 103 -0.98 18.70 -9.96
CA ALA A 103 -0.62 19.66 -11.02
C ALA A 103 0.64 19.23 -11.79
N GLU A 104 1.53 18.46 -11.17
CA GLU A 104 2.68 17.81 -11.82
C GLU A 104 2.32 16.44 -12.43
N ALA A 105 1.28 15.77 -11.89
CA ALA A 105 0.89 14.38 -12.17
C ALA A 105 -0.26 14.21 -13.17
N GLU A 106 -0.52 15.19 -14.06
CA GLU A 106 -1.19 14.86 -15.34
C GLU A 106 -0.42 13.77 -16.13
N ALA A 107 0.81 13.40 -15.70
CA ALA A 107 1.64 12.34 -16.28
C ALA A 107 1.64 10.99 -15.53
N GLU A 108 1.29 10.87 -14.23
CA GLU A 108 1.64 9.67 -13.43
C GLU A 108 0.58 9.24 -12.39
N SER A 109 -0.70 9.20 -12.76
CA SER A 109 -1.78 8.59 -11.95
C SER A 109 -1.70 7.04 -11.84
N GLY A 110 -0.49 6.46 -11.92
CA GLY A 110 -0.25 5.03 -12.15
C GLY A 110 0.59 4.29 -11.11
N HIS A 111 0.86 4.89 -9.95
CA HIS A 111 1.80 4.35 -8.96
C HIS A 111 1.17 4.18 -7.57
N GLY A 112 1.77 3.29 -6.77
CA GLY A 112 1.39 3.07 -5.37
C GLY A 112 0.11 2.25 -5.14
N TYR A 113 -0.20 2.08 -3.85
CA TYR A 113 -1.30 1.25 -3.36
C TYR A 113 -2.69 1.69 -3.88
N ASN A 114 -2.90 3.00 -4.08
CA ASN A 114 -4.16 3.53 -4.62
C ASN A 114 -4.43 3.05 -6.06
N TYR A 115 -3.41 3.09 -6.92
CA TYR A 115 -3.53 2.58 -8.29
C TYR A 115 -3.87 1.10 -8.27
N PHE A 116 -3.14 0.32 -7.48
CA PHE A 116 -3.37 -1.10 -7.31
C PHE A 116 -4.81 -1.41 -6.86
N PHE A 117 -5.29 -0.71 -5.83
CA PHE A 117 -6.64 -0.91 -5.31
C PHE A 117 -7.70 -0.55 -6.35
N GLN A 118 -7.51 0.54 -7.11
CA GLN A 118 -8.40 0.89 -8.23
C GLN A 118 -8.44 -0.21 -9.29
N GLN A 119 -7.31 -0.82 -9.64
CA GLN A 119 -7.30 -1.94 -10.61
C GLN A 119 -8.02 -3.18 -10.06
N LEU A 120 -7.88 -3.48 -8.76
CA LEU A 120 -8.64 -4.54 -8.12
C LEU A 120 -10.15 -4.27 -8.16
N MET A 121 -10.57 -3.04 -7.83
CA MET A 121 -11.98 -2.63 -7.93
C MET A 121 -12.52 -2.81 -9.34
N ASN A 122 -11.79 -2.33 -10.35
CA ASN A 122 -12.18 -2.45 -11.76
C ASN A 122 -12.31 -3.91 -12.17
N TYR A 123 -11.34 -4.75 -11.80
CA TYR A 123 -11.34 -6.18 -12.10
C TYR A 123 -12.58 -6.88 -11.52
N CYS A 124 -12.89 -6.64 -10.24
CA CYS A 124 -14.06 -7.23 -9.59
C CYS A 124 -15.39 -6.72 -10.19
N ALA A 125 -15.49 -5.42 -10.49
CA ALA A 125 -16.67 -4.83 -11.10
C ALA A 125 -16.93 -5.39 -12.51
N GLU A 126 -15.87 -5.54 -13.31
CA GLU A 126 -15.98 -6.19 -14.61
C GLU A 126 -16.40 -7.66 -14.50
N GLY A 127 -15.85 -8.39 -13.52
CA GLY A 127 -16.22 -9.78 -13.28
C GLY A 127 -17.68 -9.94 -12.85
N GLU A 128 -18.20 -9.05 -12.02
CA GLU A 128 -19.61 -8.99 -11.65
C GLU A 128 -20.49 -8.70 -12.88
N ALA A 129 -20.15 -7.67 -13.67
CA ALA A 129 -20.89 -7.29 -14.88
C ALA A 129 -20.94 -8.43 -15.93
N LYS A 130 -19.89 -9.24 -16.01
CA LYS A 130 -19.79 -10.41 -16.90
C LYS A 130 -20.45 -11.68 -16.31
N GLY A 131 -20.97 -11.61 -15.08
CA GLY A 131 -21.54 -12.75 -14.36
C GLY A 131 -20.51 -13.82 -13.93
N GLN A 132 -19.22 -13.48 -13.99
CA GLN A 132 -18.10 -14.29 -13.57
C GLN A 132 -17.97 -14.31 -12.03
N PHE A 133 -18.35 -13.22 -11.38
CA PHE A 133 -18.58 -13.14 -9.95
C PHE A 133 -20.08 -13.01 -9.67
N ARG A 134 -20.53 -13.61 -8.56
CA ARG A 134 -21.89 -13.50 -8.05
C ARG A 134 -21.82 -13.14 -6.57
N PRO A 135 -21.52 -11.87 -6.25
CA PRO A 135 -21.29 -11.46 -4.87
C PRO A 135 -22.46 -11.83 -3.95
N LEU A 136 -22.13 -12.41 -2.79
CA LEU A 136 -23.09 -12.80 -1.75
C LEU A 136 -23.58 -11.58 -0.93
N VAL A 137 -22.78 -10.51 -0.96
CA VAL A 137 -23.03 -9.20 -0.34
C VAL A 137 -22.65 -8.12 -1.37
N PRO A 138 -23.03 -6.85 -1.18
CA PRO A 138 -22.66 -5.78 -2.12
C PRO A 138 -21.16 -5.78 -2.42
N LEU A 139 -20.77 -5.69 -3.69
CA LEU A 139 -19.37 -5.71 -4.10
C LEU A 139 -18.54 -4.63 -3.38
N THR A 140 -19.14 -3.46 -3.15
CA THR A 140 -18.53 -2.36 -2.38
C THR A 140 -18.13 -2.79 -0.97
N ASP A 141 -18.94 -3.62 -0.31
CA ASP A 141 -18.67 -4.07 1.06
C ASP A 141 -17.52 -5.06 1.09
N ILE A 142 -17.40 -5.91 0.06
CA ILE A 142 -16.26 -6.82 -0.12
C ILE A 142 -14.97 -6.02 -0.34
N LEU A 143 -15.02 -5.00 -1.20
CA LEU A 143 -13.86 -4.14 -1.48
C LEU A 143 -13.43 -3.36 -0.23
N MET A 144 -14.39 -2.81 0.52
CA MET A 144 -14.09 -2.15 1.80
C MET A 144 -13.49 -3.12 2.81
N LEU A 145 -14.00 -4.35 2.90
CA LEU A 145 -13.44 -5.38 3.79
C LEU A 145 -11.97 -5.70 3.42
N ILE A 146 -11.67 -5.82 2.13
CA ILE A 146 -10.29 -6.01 1.66
C ILE A 146 -9.42 -4.85 2.12
N GLN A 147 -9.83 -3.61 1.83
CA GLN A 147 -9.08 -2.41 2.17
C GLN A 147 -8.78 -2.33 3.67
N VAL A 148 -9.80 -2.40 4.53
CA VAL A 148 -9.61 -2.26 5.98
C VAL A 148 -8.80 -3.41 6.58
N THR A 149 -8.89 -4.62 6.00
CA THR A 149 -8.11 -5.77 6.46
C THR A 149 -6.65 -5.61 6.09
N VAL A 150 -6.34 -5.23 4.84
CA VAL A 150 -4.95 -4.99 4.41
C VAL A 150 -4.33 -3.84 5.21
N ASP A 151 -5.06 -2.73 5.37
CA ASP A 151 -4.61 -1.58 6.18
C ASP A 151 -4.35 -2.00 7.65
N GLY A 152 -5.22 -2.86 8.20
CA GLY A 152 -5.05 -3.44 9.54
C GLY A 152 -3.81 -4.33 9.66
N ILE A 153 -3.54 -5.19 8.67
CA ILE A 153 -2.34 -6.04 8.62
C ILE A 153 -1.09 -5.16 8.58
N ILE A 154 -1.03 -4.17 7.69
CA ILE A 154 0.10 -3.24 7.56
C ILE A 154 0.35 -2.52 8.88
N ARG A 155 -0.72 -1.96 9.48
CA ARG A 155 -0.65 -1.22 10.73
C ARG A 155 -0.11 -2.10 11.85
N ASP A 156 -0.73 -3.24 12.09
CA ASP A 156 -0.41 -4.08 13.24
C ASP A 156 0.97 -4.75 13.08
N ALA A 157 1.33 -5.17 11.87
CA ALA A 157 2.68 -5.67 11.57
C ALA A 157 3.77 -4.59 11.80
N THR A 158 3.49 -3.35 11.41
CA THR A 158 4.39 -2.20 11.64
C THR A 158 4.51 -1.86 13.13
N LEU A 159 3.40 -1.88 13.87
CA LEU A 159 3.40 -1.66 15.31
C LEU A 159 4.19 -2.76 16.04
N GLU A 160 4.03 -4.03 15.65
CA GLU A 160 4.82 -5.13 16.20
C GLU A 160 6.32 -4.93 15.96
N LEU A 161 6.70 -4.56 14.73
CA LEU A 161 8.09 -4.26 14.37
C LEU A 161 8.68 -3.13 15.22
N CYS A 162 7.89 -2.09 15.51
CA CYS A 162 8.37 -0.89 16.18
C CYS A 162 8.32 -0.96 17.71
N PHE A 163 7.33 -1.66 18.28
CA PHE A 163 6.95 -1.50 19.69
C PHE A 163 6.78 -2.80 20.47
N ALA A 164 6.53 -3.96 19.83
CA ALA A 164 6.15 -5.17 20.56
C ALA A 164 7.33 -5.95 21.16
N GLY A 165 8.57 -5.68 20.74
CA GLY A 165 9.71 -6.55 21.10
C GLY A 165 9.51 -8.01 20.64
N ASP A 166 10.35 -8.93 21.12
CA ASP A 166 10.24 -10.37 20.82
C ASP A 166 9.25 -11.12 21.76
N GLU A 167 8.29 -10.43 22.38
CA GLU A 167 7.46 -11.00 23.44
C GLU A 167 6.20 -11.75 22.95
N LEU A 168 5.78 -11.53 21.70
CA LEU A 168 4.61 -12.20 21.13
C LEU A 168 4.98 -13.60 20.60
N PRO A 169 4.20 -14.65 20.94
CA PRO A 169 4.33 -15.95 20.27
C PRO A 169 4.19 -15.78 18.75
N ALA A 170 5.03 -16.47 17.98
CA ALA A 170 5.06 -16.37 16.52
C ALA A 170 3.68 -16.58 15.86
N GLU A 171 2.88 -17.48 16.43
CA GLU A 171 1.55 -17.85 15.97
C GLU A 171 0.52 -16.71 16.08
N LEU A 172 0.78 -15.75 16.96
CA LEU A 172 -0.05 -14.58 17.22
C LEU A 172 0.56 -13.28 16.67
N SER A 173 1.78 -13.33 16.14
CA SER A 173 2.42 -12.18 15.49
C SER A 173 1.80 -11.97 14.11
N VAL A 174 1.19 -10.80 13.92
CA VAL A 174 0.71 -10.33 12.61
C VAL A 174 1.90 -10.21 11.65
N ARG A 175 3.03 -9.67 12.12
CA ARG A 175 4.25 -9.49 11.32
C ARG A 175 4.75 -10.80 10.73
N GLN A 176 4.75 -11.88 11.52
CA GLN A 176 5.20 -13.20 11.05
C GLN A 176 4.12 -13.99 10.32
N SER A 177 2.88 -13.48 10.30
CA SER A 177 1.72 -14.16 9.73
C SER A 177 1.16 -13.49 8.48
N VAL A 178 1.85 -12.49 7.90
CA VAL A 178 1.35 -11.72 6.73
C VAL A 178 0.85 -12.66 5.63
N ASP A 179 1.66 -13.62 5.17
CA ASP A 179 1.26 -14.57 4.11
C ASP A 179 0.00 -15.36 4.46
N ARG A 180 -0.10 -15.85 5.70
CA ARG A 180 -1.27 -16.60 6.18
C ARG A 180 -2.52 -15.72 6.25
N LEU A 181 -2.37 -14.48 6.68
CA LEU A 181 -3.48 -13.51 6.76
C LEU A 181 -3.95 -13.10 5.36
N MET A 182 -3.02 -12.95 4.41
CA MET A 182 -3.33 -12.67 3.02
C MET A 182 -4.02 -13.84 2.31
N ASP A 183 -3.60 -15.08 2.57
CA ASP A 183 -4.32 -16.27 2.09
C ASP A 183 -5.73 -16.37 2.70
N SER A 184 -5.88 -16.09 4.00
CA SER A 184 -7.19 -16.05 4.66
C SER A 184 -8.11 -14.98 4.09
N LEU A 185 -7.56 -13.81 3.77
CA LEU A 185 -8.31 -12.73 3.13
C LEU A 185 -8.71 -13.11 1.70
N TYR A 186 -7.80 -13.70 0.92
CA TYR A 186 -8.12 -14.24 -0.41
C TYR A 186 -9.27 -15.25 -0.37
N ILE A 187 -9.23 -16.23 0.56
CA ILE A 187 -10.30 -17.23 0.70
C ILE A 187 -11.63 -16.54 1.03
N SER A 188 -11.59 -15.57 1.95
CA SER A 188 -12.76 -14.80 2.36
C SER A 188 -13.33 -14.00 1.18
N THR A 189 -12.48 -13.32 0.41
CA THR A 189 -12.85 -12.57 -0.78
C THR A 189 -13.46 -13.48 -1.85
N MET A 190 -12.83 -14.60 -2.18
CA MET A 190 -13.35 -15.56 -3.15
C MET A 190 -14.72 -16.11 -2.75
N THR A 191 -14.88 -16.43 -1.47
CA THR A 191 -16.16 -16.88 -0.90
C THR A 191 -17.24 -15.81 -1.08
N LEU A 192 -16.94 -14.57 -0.69
CA LEU A 192 -17.88 -13.46 -0.77
C LEU A 192 -18.22 -13.05 -2.20
N LEU A 193 -17.31 -13.25 -3.15
CA LEU A 193 -17.55 -13.06 -4.59
C LEU A 193 -18.40 -14.19 -5.22
N GLY A 194 -18.79 -15.20 -4.43
CA GLY A 194 -19.56 -16.35 -4.90
C GLY A 194 -18.73 -17.36 -5.70
N GLY A 195 -17.42 -17.38 -5.50
CA GLY A 195 -16.49 -18.28 -6.19
C GLY A 195 -16.40 -19.65 -5.55
N PHE A 196 -17.50 -20.41 -5.50
CA PHE A 196 -17.55 -21.86 -5.25
C PHE A 196 -18.78 -22.49 -5.92
#